data_AF-A0A1A8L5X3-F1
#
_entry.id   AF-A0A1A8L5X3-F1
#
_cell.length_a   1.000
_cell.length_b   1.000
_cell.length_c   1.000
_cell.angle_alpha   90.00
_cell.angle_beta   90.00
_cell.angle_gamma   90.00
#
_symmetry.space_group_name_H-M   'P 1'
#
loop_
_entity.id
_entity.type
_entity.pdbx_description
1 polymer ?
#
loop_
_entity_poly.entity_id
_entity_poly.type
_entity_poly.pdbx_seq_one_letter_code
_entity_poly.pdbx_strand_id
1 'polypeptide(L)'
;REAAFVYAISSAGVVYALTRACSQGELKTCDCDPHKRGRARDTRGEFDWGGCSDNINYGIKFAKAFIDAKERTVRDARALMNLHNNRCGRTAVKRFMKLECKCHGVSGSCTLRTCWMAMADFRKTGDYLRRKYNGAVEVMMNQDGTGFAEANKAFRKFTKSDLVYFENSPDYCL
;
A
#
# COMPACT_ATOMS: atom_id res chain seq x y z
N ARG A 1 -5.56 7.47 17.93
CA ARG A 1 -5.95 6.72 16.69
C ARG A 1 -5.43 7.35 15.40
N GLU A 2 -5.27 8.67 15.38
CA GLU A 2 -4.98 9.53 14.23
C GLU A 2 -3.55 9.33 13.75
N ALA A 3 -2.60 9.19 14.67
CA ALA A 3 -1.22 8.84 14.36
C ALA A 3 -1.12 7.56 13.50
N ALA A 4 -1.90 6.52 13.83
CA ALA A 4 -1.93 5.28 13.05
C ALA A 4 -2.30 5.53 11.57
N PHE A 5 -3.26 6.41 11.33
CA PHE A 5 -3.64 6.83 9.98
C PHE A 5 -2.53 7.65 9.31
N VAL A 6 -1.90 8.58 10.02
CA VAL A 6 -0.79 9.39 9.50
C VAL A 6 0.36 8.51 9.02
N TYR A 7 0.84 7.57 9.84
CA TYR A 7 1.89 6.63 9.45
C TYR A 7 1.50 5.81 8.22
N ALA A 8 0.26 5.30 8.17
CA ALA A 8 -0.23 4.54 7.04
C ALA A 8 -0.31 5.38 5.75
N ILE A 9 -0.92 6.57 5.79
CA ILE A 9 -1.11 7.39 4.58
C ILE A 9 0.22 7.98 4.09
N SER A 10 1.12 8.38 4.98
CA SER A 10 2.46 8.86 4.61
C SER A 10 3.30 7.76 3.96
N SER A 11 3.32 6.56 4.56
CA SER A 11 4.01 5.40 3.98
C SER A 11 3.42 4.99 2.63
N ALA A 12 2.09 5.05 2.48
CA ALA A 12 1.40 4.84 1.20
C ALA A 12 1.78 5.91 0.16
N GLY A 13 1.83 7.18 0.57
CA GLY A 13 2.19 8.31 -0.29
C GLY A 13 3.60 8.18 -0.86
N VAL A 14 4.57 7.76 -0.05
CA VAL A 14 5.95 7.51 -0.50
C VAL A 14 6.00 6.39 -1.54
N VAL A 15 5.30 5.29 -1.30
CA VAL A 15 5.20 4.19 -2.28
C VAL A 15 4.60 4.69 -3.58
N TYR A 16 3.50 5.45 -3.51
CA TYR A 16 2.77 5.93 -4.67
C TYR A 16 3.61 6.92 -5.50
N ALA A 17 4.17 7.94 -4.86
CA ALA A 17 4.96 8.96 -5.52
C ALA A 17 6.23 8.37 -6.17
N LEU A 18 6.97 7.53 -5.45
CA LEU A 18 8.19 6.92 -5.98
C LEU A 18 7.89 5.98 -7.15
N THR A 19 6.89 5.11 -7.01
CA THR A 19 6.52 4.18 -8.09
C THR A 19 6.11 4.94 -9.33
N ARG A 20 5.34 6.03 -9.18
CA ARG A 20 4.89 6.87 -10.30
C ARG A 20 6.06 7.57 -10.98
N ALA A 21 6.97 8.17 -10.22
CA ALA A 21 8.16 8.83 -10.75
C ALA A 21 9.07 7.85 -11.52
N CYS A 22 9.23 6.62 -11.03
CA CYS A 22 9.94 5.56 -11.76
C CYS A 22 9.28 5.26 -13.11
N SER A 23 7.96 5.06 -13.13
CA SER A 23 7.23 4.74 -14.37
C SER A 23 7.17 5.89 -15.37
N GLN A 24 7.31 7.13 -14.91
CA GLN A 24 7.42 8.31 -15.74
C GLN A 24 8.85 8.57 -16.25
N GLY A 25 9.83 7.77 -15.82
CA GLY A 25 11.24 7.96 -16.17
C GLY A 25 11.89 9.18 -15.53
N GLU A 26 11.29 9.74 -14.47
CA GLU A 26 11.82 10.92 -13.76
C GLU A 26 13.04 10.57 -12.89
N LEU A 27 13.17 9.30 -12.50
CA LEU A 27 14.25 8.79 -11.66
C LEU A 27 15.14 7.84 -12.45
N LYS A 28 16.46 8.07 -12.41
CA LYS A 28 17.45 7.24 -13.12
C LYS A 28 17.72 5.88 -12.45
N THR A 29 17.32 5.73 -11.19
CA THR A 29 17.66 4.57 -10.35
C THR A 29 16.61 3.45 -10.40
N CYS A 30 15.53 3.65 -11.15
CA CYS A 30 14.43 2.71 -11.29
C CYS A 30 13.75 2.86 -12.65
N ASP A 31 12.92 1.89 -12.99
CA ASP A 31 12.22 1.80 -14.27
C ASP A 31 10.90 1.03 -14.06
N CYS A 32 10.13 0.87 -15.15
CA CYS A 32 8.96 0.02 -15.25
C CYS A 32 9.24 -1.43 -14.76
N ASP A 33 8.19 -2.16 -14.40
CA ASP A 33 8.29 -3.55 -13.95
C ASP A 33 8.82 -4.46 -15.08
N PRO A 34 10.05 -5.00 -14.97
CA PRO A 34 10.67 -5.79 -16.03
C PRO A 34 10.02 -7.17 -16.19
N HIS A 35 9.19 -7.60 -15.24
CA HIS A 35 8.53 -8.91 -15.29
C HIS A 35 7.22 -8.91 -16.10
N LYS A 36 6.77 -7.74 -16.57
CA LYS A 36 5.54 -7.58 -17.37
C LYS A 36 5.90 -7.47 -18.85
N ARG A 37 6.23 -8.61 -19.46
CA ARG A 37 6.68 -8.72 -20.86
C ARG A 37 6.04 -9.92 -21.55
N GLY A 38 5.92 -9.87 -22.87
CA GLY A 38 5.34 -10.95 -23.68
C GLY A 38 3.82 -11.03 -23.58
N ARG A 39 3.24 -12.21 -23.83
CA ARG A 39 1.79 -12.44 -23.80
C ARG A 39 1.28 -12.89 -22.44
N ALA A 40 0.06 -12.50 -22.12
CA ALA A 40 -0.70 -12.99 -20.98
C ALA A 40 -2.20 -13.07 -21.31
N ARG A 41 -3.00 -13.53 -20.34
CA ARG A 41 -4.45 -13.75 -20.51
C ARG A 41 -5.20 -13.28 -19.27
N ASP A 42 -6.35 -12.64 -19.47
CA ASP A 42 -7.34 -12.37 -18.44
C ASP A 42 -8.72 -12.95 -18.84
N THR A 43 -9.79 -12.57 -18.13
CA THR A 43 -11.17 -13.01 -18.41
C THR A 43 -11.73 -12.55 -19.75
N ARG A 44 -11.15 -11.50 -20.37
CA ARG A 44 -11.51 -10.95 -21.68
C ARG A 44 -10.69 -11.54 -22.83
N GLY A 45 -9.75 -12.45 -22.55
CA GLY A 45 -8.93 -13.12 -23.56
C GLY A 45 -7.44 -12.79 -23.44
N GLU A 46 -6.68 -13.10 -24.50
CA GLU A 46 -5.25 -12.82 -24.56
C GLU A 46 -4.96 -11.32 -24.69
N PHE A 47 -3.76 -10.93 -24.29
CA PHE A 47 -3.22 -9.58 -24.47
C PHE A 47 -1.68 -9.63 -24.47
N ASP A 48 -1.07 -8.62 -25.07
CA ASP A 48 0.36 -8.39 -24.97
C ASP A 48 0.65 -7.42 -23.81
N TRP A 49 1.65 -7.71 -22.99
CA TRP A 49 2.21 -6.71 -22.09
C TRP A 49 2.93 -5.64 -22.92
N GLY A 50 2.64 -4.38 -22.62
CA GLY A 50 3.33 -3.26 -23.25
C GLY A 50 3.05 -1.95 -22.54
N GLY A 51 3.69 -0.87 -22.98
CA GLY A 51 3.77 0.36 -22.19
C GLY A 51 4.64 0.18 -20.95
N CYS A 52 4.37 0.99 -19.92
CA CYS A 52 5.11 0.96 -18.66
C CYS A 52 4.22 0.40 -17.54
N SER A 53 4.55 -0.79 -17.05
CA SER A 53 3.90 -1.32 -15.84
C SER A 53 4.55 -0.74 -14.59
N ASP A 54 3.75 -0.22 -13.67
CA ASP A 54 4.19 0.35 -12.40
C ASP A 54 4.90 -0.69 -11.53
N ASN A 55 6.18 -0.46 -11.21
CA ASN A 55 6.98 -1.33 -10.35
C ASN A 55 6.69 -1.10 -8.86
N ILE A 56 5.47 -1.43 -8.43
CA ILE A 56 5.01 -1.20 -7.06
C ILE A 56 5.88 -1.90 -5.99
N ASN A 57 6.49 -3.03 -6.33
CA ASN A 57 7.34 -3.77 -5.39
C ASN A 57 8.64 -3.00 -5.10
N TYR A 58 9.20 -2.30 -6.09
CA TYR A 58 10.31 -1.38 -5.88
C TYR A 58 9.93 -0.25 -4.92
N GLY A 59 8.80 0.42 -5.16
CA GLY A 59 8.28 1.48 -4.29
C GLY A 59 8.09 1.02 -2.84
N ILE A 60 7.50 -0.16 -2.64
CA ILE A 60 7.32 -0.77 -1.31
C ILE A 60 8.66 -1.07 -0.64
N LYS A 61 9.63 -1.63 -1.38
CA LYS A 61 10.96 -1.95 -0.85
C LYS A 61 11.68 -0.69 -0.39
N PHE A 62 11.65 0.35 -1.20
CA PHE A 62 12.25 1.65 -0.87
C PHE A 62 11.56 2.28 0.35
N ALA A 63 10.23 2.42 0.33
CA ALA A 63 9.49 3.01 1.43
C ALA A 63 9.70 2.24 2.75
N LYS A 64 9.77 0.91 2.68
CA LYS A 64 10.11 0.05 3.83
C LYS A 64 11.54 0.28 4.35
N ALA A 65 12.51 0.57 3.48
CA ALA A 65 13.87 0.84 3.91
C ALA A 65 13.99 2.24 4.54
N PHE A 66 13.35 3.23 3.92
CA PHE A 66 13.46 4.64 4.32
C PHE A 66 12.56 4.99 5.52
N ILE A 67 11.26 4.72 5.45
CA ILE A 67 10.29 5.13 6.47
C ILE A 67 10.43 4.32 7.76
N ASP A 68 10.77 3.03 7.65
CA ASP A 68 10.95 2.19 8.84
C ASP A 68 12.34 2.36 9.50
N ALA A 69 13.26 3.13 8.91
CA ALA A 69 14.64 3.21 9.38
C ALA A 69 14.75 3.64 10.84
N LYS A 70 14.05 4.73 11.20
CA LYS A 70 14.02 5.25 12.57
C LYS A 70 13.36 4.27 13.54
N GLU A 71 12.19 3.76 13.19
CA GLU A 71 11.41 2.87 14.07
C GLU A 71 12.13 1.54 14.35
N ARG A 72 13.07 1.11 13.50
CA ARG A 72 13.87 -0.10 13.75
C ARG A 72 15.00 0.08 14.78
N THR A 73 15.34 1.33 15.12
CA THR A 73 16.37 1.61 16.13
C THR A 73 15.86 1.45 17.56
N VAL A 74 14.54 1.46 17.75
CA VAL A 74 13.86 1.38 19.05
C VAL A 74 12.91 0.18 19.05
N ARG A 75 12.70 -0.44 20.20
CA ARG A 75 11.81 -1.62 20.36
C ARG A 75 10.67 -1.37 21.34
N ASP A 76 10.06 -0.19 21.29
CA ASP A 76 8.93 0.16 22.15
C ASP A 76 7.56 -0.07 21.45
N ALA A 77 6.47 0.06 22.22
CA ALA A 77 5.10 -0.08 21.72
C ALA A 77 4.84 0.83 20.51
N ARG A 78 5.37 2.05 20.57
CA ARG A 78 5.17 3.08 19.55
C ARG A 78 5.85 2.68 18.24
N ALA A 79 7.10 2.24 18.28
CA ALA A 79 7.83 1.76 17.12
C ALA A 79 7.12 0.57 16.45
N LEU A 80 6.65 -0.41 17.24
CA LEU A 80 5.90 -1.55 16.70
C LEU A 80 4.60 -1.10 16.01
N MET A 81 3.88 -0.14 16.60
CA MET A 81 2.62 0.40 16.06
C MET A 81 2.91 1.11 14.73
N ASN A 82 3.94 1.94 14.70
CA ASN A 82 4.36 2.69 13.53
C ASN A 82 4.75 1.73 12.40
N LEU A 83 5.57 0.70 12.67
CA LEU A 83 5.97 -0.32 11.70
C LEU A 83 4.77 -1.08 11.11
N HIS A 84 3.79 -1.45 11.94
CA HIS A 84 2.58 -2.13 11.50
C HIS A 84 1.72 -1.23 10.60
N ASN A 85 1.47 0.01 11.03
CA ASN A 85 0.64 0.96 10.28
C ASN A 85 1.31 1.40 8.99
N ASN A 86 2.63 1.60 8.99
CA ASN A 86 3.44 1.84 7.79
C ASN A 86 3.27 0.70 6.78
N ARG A 87 3.31 -0.57 7.24
CA ARG A 87 3.08 -1.73 6.38
C ARG A 87 1.66 -1.77 5.81
N CYS A 88 0.66 -1.42 6.61
CA CYS A 88 -0.73 -1.32 6.16
C CYS A 88 -0.85 -0.32 5.00
N GLY A 89 -0.24 0.86 5.15
CA GLY A 89 -0.14 1.89 4.11
C GLY A 89 0.45 1.38 2.79
N ARG A 90 1.66 0.79 2.85
CA ARG A 90 2.34 0.24 1.65
C ARG A 90 1.49 -0.82 0.94
N THR A 91 0.86 -1.69 1.72
CA THR A 91 0.04 -2.78 1.18
C THR A 91 -1.27 -2.24 0.58
N ALA A 92 -1.80 -1.14 1.11
CA ALA A 92 -3.01 -0.51 0.59
C ALA A 92 -2.83 0.02 -0.83
N VAL A 93 -1.66 0.57 -1.20
CA VAL A 93 -1.38 0.97 -2.59
C VAL A 93 -1.38 -0.26 -3.50
N LYS A 94 -0.64 -1.32 -3.12
CA LYS A 94 -0.57 -2.57 -3.89
C LYS A 94 -1.93 -3.23 -4.11
N ARG A 95 -2.84 -3.11 -3.14
CA ARG A 95 -4.21 -3.66 -3.22
C ARG A 95 -5.01 -3.08 -4.39
N PHE A 96 -4.76 -1.83 -4.78
CA PHE A 96 -5.51 -1.14 -5.82
C PHE A 96 -4.75 -1.04 -7.14
N MET A 97 -3.70 -1.86 -7.32
CA MET A 97 -3.13 -2.07 -8.65
C MET A 97 -4.19 -2.65 -9.58
N LYS A 98 -4.25 -2.16 -10.81
CA LYS A 98 -5.22 -2.58 -11.82
C LYS A 98 -4.52 -2.83 -13.15
N LEU A 99 -5.08 -3.74 -13.92
CA LEU A 99 -4.67 -3.96 -15.31
C LEU A 99 -5.39 -2.91 -16.18
N GLU A 100 -4.63 -2.00 -16.78
CA GLU A 100 -5.14 -1.09 -17.80
C GLU A 100 -4.77 -1.61 -19.18
N CYS A 101 -5.65 -1.39 -20.16
CA CYS A 101 -5.46 -1.89 -21.52
C CYS A 101 -5.86 -0.84 -22.55
N LYS A 102 -5.15 -0.82 -23.67
CA LYS A 102 -5.53 -0.15 -24.92
C LYS A 102 -5.91 -1.19 -25.95
N CYS A 103 -7.03 -0.96 -26.64
CA CYS A 103 -7.52 -1.83 -27.70
C CYS A 103 -7.06 -1.31 -29.07
N HIS A 104 -6.68 -2.24 -29.94
CA HIS A 104 -6.04 -1.97 -31.23
C HIS A 104 -6.76 -2.63 -32.41
N GLY A 105 -7.94 -3.22 -32.22
CA GLY A 105 -8.69 -3.87 -33.28
C GLY A 105 -9.40 -2.88 -34.21
N VAL A 106 -9.74 -3.37 -35.41
CA VAL A 106 -10.47 -2.60 -36.44
C VAL A 106 -11.79 -2.09 -35.85
N SER A 107 -12.13 -0.84 -36.17
CA SER A 107 -13.33 -0.14 -35.67
C SER A 107 -13.44 -0.08 -34.14
N GLY A 108 -12.31 -0.10 -33.42
CA GLY A 108 -12.28 -0.02 -31.95
C GLY A 108 -12.53 -1.36 -31.24
N SER A 109 -12.50 -2.48 -31.95
CA SER A 109 -12.57 -3.80 -31.32
C SER A 109 -11.39 -4.07 -30.38
N CYS A 110 -11.63 -4.83 -29.31
CA CYS A 110 -10.62 -5.21 -28.32
C CYS A 110 -10.06 -6.62 -28.54
N THR A 111 -10.13 -7.15 -29.78
CA THR A 111 -9.58 -8.46 -30.15
C THR A 111 -8.06 -8.51 -30.01
N LEU A 112 -7.39 -7.41 -30.37
CA LEU A 112 -5.99 -7.14 -30.06
C LEU A 112 -5.93 -6.02 -29.03
N ARG A 113 -5.18 -6.21 -27.96
CA ARG A 113 -4.98 -5.19 -26.93
C ARG A 113 -3.63 -5.33 -26.24
N THR A 114 -3.12 -4.19 -25.81
CA THR A 114 -1.89 -4.09 -25.04
C THR A 114 -2.23 -3.60 -23.64
N CYS A 115 -1.70 -4.25 -22.61
CA CYS A 115 -2.02 -3.92 -21.22
C CYS A 115 -0.76 -3.68 -20.37
N TRP A 116 -0.93 -2.91 -19.30
CA TRP A 116 0.08 -2.67 -18.26
C TRP A 116 -0.56 -2.67 -16.87
N MET A 117 0.25 -2.96 -15.85
CA MET A 117 -0.17 -2.78 -14.47
C MET A 117 -0.02 -1.33 -14.09
N ALA A 118 -1.10 -0.70 -13.63
CA ALA A 118 -1.10 0.68 -13.16
C ALA A 118 -1.61 0.77 -11.72
N MET A 119 -1.06 1.69 -10.93
CA MET A 119 -1.67 2.11 -9.67
C MET A 119 -3.01 2.80 -9.97
N ALA A 120 -4.02 2.54 -9.14
CA ALA A 120 -5.23 3.36 -9.16
C ALA A 120 -4.93 4.79 -8.67
N ASP A 121 -5.89 5.70 -8.87
CA ASP A 121 -5.85 7.02 -8.25
C ASP A 121 -5.65 6.92 -6.73
N PHE A 122 -4.75 7.74 -6.19
CA PHE A 122 -4.38 7.69 -4.78
C PHE A 122 -5.57 7.93 -3.84
N ARG A 123 -6.64 8.60 -4.30
CA ARG A 123 -7.91 8.74 -3.58
C ARG A 123 -8.46 7.39 -3.14
N LYS A 124 -8.39 6.35 -3.98
CA LYS A 124 -8.89 4.99 -3.61
C LYS A 124 -8.13 4.44 -2.40
N THR A 125 -6.82 4.64 -2.36
CA THR A 125 -5.99 4.27 -1.21
C THR A 125 -6.34 5.10 0.02
N GLY A 126 -6.49 6.42 -0.14
CA GLY A 126 -6.90 7.33 0.93
C GLY A 126 -8.25 6.94 1.56
N ASP A 127 -9.28 6.73 0.73
CA ASP A 127 -10.61 6.33 1.18
C ASP A 127 -10.59 4.98 1.89
N TYR A 128 -9.80 4.03 1.38
CA TYR A 128 -9.60 2.74 2.03
C TYR A 128 -8.96 2.88 3.41
N LEU A 129 -7.87 3.65 3.51
CA LEU A 129 -7.20 3.89 4.79
C LEU A 129 -8.10 4.69 5.75
N ARG A 130 -8.96 5.59 5.24
CA ARG A 130 -9.95 6.30 6.06
C ARG A 130 -10.99 5.33 6.65
N ARG A 131 -11.46 4.35 5.88
CA ARG A 131 -12.32 3.28 6.42
C ARG A 131 -11.58 2.44 7.48
N LYS A 132 -10.30 2.15 7.25
CA LYS A 132 -9.46 1.44 8.24
C LYS A 132 -9.20 2.26 9.50
N TYR A 133 -9.13 3.58 9.38
CA TYR A 133 -9.06 4.49 10.53
C TYR A 133 -10.32 4.44 11.38
N ASN A 134 -11.51 4.49 10.76
CA ASN A 134 -12.78 4.41 11.50
C ASN A 134 -12.96 3.07 12.23
N GLY A 135 -12.39 1.99 11.70
CA GLY A 135 -12.39 0.65 12.32
C GLY A 135 -11.05 0.23 12.91
N ALA A 136 -10.21 1.19 13.31
CA ALA A 136 -8.90 0.89 13.90
C ALA A 136 -9.07 0.16 15.24
N VAL A 137 -8.16 -0.76 15.54
CA VAL A 137 -8.25 -1.64 16.71
C VAL A 137 -7.29 -1.19 17.81
N GLU A 138 -7.77 -1.13 19.04
CA GLU A 138 -6.94 -0.89 20.21
C GLU A 138 -6.15 -2.14 20.59
N VAL A 139 -4.85 -1.98 20.79
CA VAL A 139 -3.92 -3.07 21.08
C VAL A 139 -3.06 -2.75 22.30
N MET A 140 -2.59 -3.80 22.97
CA MET A 140 -1.58 -3.73 24.03
C MET A 140 -0.33 -4.50 23.59
N MET A 141 0.86 -4.16 24.10
CA MET A 141 2.04 -4.99 23.87
C MET A 141 1.83 -6.38 24.48
N ASN A 142 2.30 -7.41 23.77
CA ASN A 142 2.35 -8.76 24.35
C ASN A 142 3.41 -8.85 25.45
N GLN A 143 3.30 -9.86 26.32
CA GLN A 143 4.23 -10.08 27.43
C GLN A 143 5.69 -10.25 26.96
N ASP A 144 5.89 -10.81 25.77
CA ASP A 144 7.22 -11.01 25.19
C ASP A 144 7.84 -9.73 24.57
N GLY A 145 7.06 -8.65 24.49
CA GLY A 145 7.48 -7.39 23.86
C GLY A 145 7.79 -7.46 22.36
N THR A 146 7.45 -8.57 21.71
CA THR A 146 7.73 -8.84 20.29
C THR A 146 6.59 -8.43 19.36
N GLY A 147 5.43 -8.05 19.89
CA GLY A 147 4.26 -7.71 19.10
C GLY A 147 3.08 -7.18 19.90
N PHE A 148 1.91 -7.26 19.30
CA PHE A 148 0.66 -6.77 19.87
C PHE A 148 -0.30 -7.91 20.19
N ALA A 149 -0.97 -7.79 21.33
CA ALA A 149 -2.17 -8.52 21.69
C ALA A 149 -3.37 -7.57 21.68
N GLU A 150 -4.57 -8.11 21.48
CA GLU A 150 -5.79 -7.30 21.58
C GLU A 150 -5.99 -6.79 23.01
N ALA A 151 -6.34 -5.51 23.13
CA ALA A 151 -6.65 -4.90 24.41
C ALA A 151 -7.89 -5.56 25.06
N ASN A 152 -8.85 -5.99 24.23
CA ASN A 152 -10.05 -6.66 24.70
C ASN A 152 -10.41 -7.86 23.80
N LYS A 153 -10.36 -9.06 24.40
CA LYS A 153 -10.60 -10.37 23.74
C LYS A 153 -12.04 -10.58 23.27
N ALA A 154 -12.99 -9.73 23.69
CA ALA A 154 -14.36 -9.76 23.21
C ALA A 154 -14.50 -9.13 21.81
N PHE A 155 -13.50 -8.36 21.36
CA PHE A 155 -13.49 -7.78 20.03
C PHE A 155 -12.87 -8.72 18.99
N ARG A 156 -13.22 -8.47 17.71
CA ARG A 156 -12.73 -9.25 16.58
C ARG A 156 -11.21 -9.17 16.49
N LYS A 157 -10.58 -10.32 16.20
CA LYS A 157 -9.15 -10.39 15.95
C LYS A 157 -8.70 -9.41 14.86
N PHE A 158 -7.68 -8.59 15.12
CA PHE A 158 -7.20 -7.64 14.10
C PHE A 158 -6.42 -8.38 13.00
N THR A 159 -6.54 -7.88 11.76
CA THR A 159 -5.84 -8.42 10.60
C THR A 159 -4.58 -7.63 10.28
N LYS A 160 -3.71 -8.17 9.43
CA LYS A 160 -2.53 -7.47 8.89
C LYS A 160 -2.86 -6.20 8.07
N SER A 161 -4.14 -5.93 7.83
CA SER A 161 -4.63 -4.77 7.08
C SER A 161 -5.39 -3.75 7.93
N ASP A 162 -5.60 -4.06 9.21
CA ASP A 162 -6.27 -3.16 10.13
C ASP A 162 -5.25 -2.22 10.76
N LEU A 163 -5.62 -0.95 10.90
CA LEU A 163 -4.79 0.01 11.63
C LEU A 163 -4.92 -0.26 13.13
N VAL A 164 -3.83 -0.10 13.87
CA VAL A 164 -3.78 -0.34 15.31
C VAL A 164 -3.31 0.89 16.07
N TYR A 165 -3.81 1.06 17.29
CA TYR A 165 -3.41 2.12 18.22
C TYR A 165 -3.38 1.57 19.66
N PHE A 166 -2.60 2.18 20.55
CA PHE A 166 -2.49 1.75 21.96
C PHE A 166 -2.74 2.89 22.97
N GLU A 167 -2.88 4.13 22.50
CA GLU A 167 -3.21 5.31 23.30
C GLU A 167 -4.53 5.90 22.81
N ASN A 168 -5.39 6.28 23.75
CA ASN A 168 -6.63 6.99 23.47
C ASN A 168 -6.33 8.37 22.89
N SER A 169 -7.17 8.79 21.94
CA SER A 169 -7.08 10.14 21.37
C SER A 169 -7.46 11.18 22.44
N PRO A 170 -6.80 12.35 22.48
CA PRO A 170 -7.23 13.44 23.35
C PRO A 170 -8.60 13.97 22.92
N ASP A 171 -9.23 14.76 23.79
CA ASP A 171 -10.39 15.57 23.40
C ASP A 171 -9.88 16.75 22.54
N TYR A 172 -10.35 16.83 21.30
CA TYR A 172 -9.96 17.88 20.35
C TYR A 172 -10.83 19.14 20.48
N CYS A 173 -11.82 19.15 21.37
CA CYS A 173 -12.64 20.32 21.67
C CYS A 173 -12.04 21.24 22.75
N LEU A 174 -11.04 20.77 23.50
CA LEU A 174 -10.34 21.50 24.56
C LEU A 174 -9.17 22.34 24.02
#